data_AF-A0A2V8M1J4-F1
#
_entry.id   AF-A0A2V8M1J4-F1
#
_cell.length_a   1.000
_cell.length_b   1.000
_cell.length_c   1.000
_cell.angle_alpha   90.00
_cell.angle_beta   90.00
_cell.angle_gamma   90.00
#
_symmetry.space_group_name_H-M   'P 1'
#
loop_
_entity.id
_entity.type
_entity.pdbx_description
1 polymer ?
#
loop_
_entity_poly.entity_id
_entity_poly.type
_entity_poly.pdbx_seq_one_letter_code
_entity_poly.pdbx_strand_id
1 'polypeptide(L)'
;MAKTYPIELLTENGFSIARPWEIDRVPPPSTGTYRFRVRNPENVERDIVVEIAKAIAARVAIQTAGRILLHSPFWICCAERHLANYVWEIDDFPINHKLRVEQLDPEDVISAVRWEKA
;
A
#
# COMPACT_ATOMS: atom_id res chain seq x y z
N MET A 1 18.40 13.79 20.77
CA MET A 1 17.64 13.94 19.50
C MET A 1 16.58 12.87 19.49
N ALA A 2 15.29 13.22 19.45
CA ALA A 2 14.25 12.22 19.28
C ALA A 2 14.34 11.68 17.85
N LYS A 3 14.60 10.38 17.68
CA LYS A 3 14.41 9.70 16.41
C LYS A 3 12.91 9.75 16.13
N THR A 4 12.48 10.57 15.17
CA THR A 4 11.13 10.46 14.63
C THR A 4 11.10 9.17 13.84
N TYR A 5 10.61 8.11 14.46
CA TYR A 5 10.31 6.88 13.73
C TYR A 5 9.14 7.19 12.79
N PRO A 6 9.22 6.77 11.52
CA PRO A 6 8.07 6.85 10.64
C PRO A 6 6.91 6.06 11.23
N ILE A 7 5.69 6.45 10.87
CA ILE A 7 4.50 5.68 11.24
C ILE A 7 4.59 4.35 10.48
N GLU A 8 4.65 3.25 11.22
CA GLU A 8 4.58 1.89 10.67
C GLU A 8 3.16 1.35 10.90
N LEU A 9 2.62 0.65 9.89
CA LEU A 9 1.43 -0.17 10.08
C LEU A 9 1.87 -1.49 10.70
N LEU A 10 1.25 -1.86 11.82
CA LEU A 10 1.49 -3.12 12.52
C LEU A 10 0.32 -4.07 12.28
N THR A 11 0.61 -5.30 11.88
CA THR A 11 -0.38 -6.37 11.81
C THR A 11 -0.44 -7.13 13.14
N GLU A 12 -1.54 -7.82 13.40
CA GLU A 12 -1.73 -8.57 14.66
C GLU A 12 -0.75 -9.75 14.80
N ASN A 13 -0.29 -10.34 13.69
CA ASN A 13 0.74 -11.38 13.68
C ASN A 13 2.17 -10.82 13.77
N GLY A 14 2.34 -9.51 13.98
CA GLY A 14 3.64 -8.91 14.31
C GLY A 14 4.48 -8.48 13.12
N PHE A 15 3.92 -8.40 11.91
CA PHE A 15 4.60 -7.74 10.80
C PHE A 15 4.52 -6.22 10.97
N SER A 16 5.58 -5.51 10.57
CA SER A 16 5.58 -4.06 10.43
C SER A 16 5.79 -3.64 8.98
N ILE A 17 5.00 -2.67 8.53
CA ILE A 17 5.03 -2.15 7.15
C ILE A 17 5.32 -0.65 7.23
N ALA A 18 6.41 -0.23 6.58
CA ALA A 18 6.85 1.15 6.50
C ALA A 18 6.85 1.65 5.06
N ARG A 19 6.65 2.97 4.90
CA ARG A 19 6.67 3.70 3.63
C ARG A 19 8.02 4.43 3.47
N PRO A 20 9.00 3.87 2.73
CA PRO A 20 10.36 4.42 2.70
C PRO A 20 10.40 5.87 2.21
N TRP A 21 9.53 6.25 1.27
CA TRP A 21 9.49 7.62 0.73
C TRP A 21 9.10 8.68 1.78
N GLU A 22 8.31 8.32 2.79
CA GLU A 22 7.98 9.24 3.89
C GLU A 22 9.18 9.44 4.83
N ILE A 23 10.01 8.41 5.00
CA ILE A 23 11.26 8.45 5.78
C ILE A 23 12.27 9.33 5.07
N ASP A 24 12.48 9.06 3.78
CA ASP A 24 13.47 9.71 2.94
C ASP A 24 13.02 11.12 2.51
N ARG A 25 11.79 11.52 2.86
CA ARG A 25 11.15 12.79 2.48
C ARG A 25 11.16 13.04 0.98
N VAL A 26 10.96 11.97 0.20
CA VAL A 26 10.81 12.03 -1.25
C VAL A 26 9.34 11.91 -1.66
N PRO A 27 8.95 12.38 -2.85
CA PRO A 27 7.58 12.27 -3.31
C PRO A 27 7.09 10.81 -3.36
N PRO A 28 5.80 10.56 -3.09
CA PRO A 28 5.24 9.22 -3.19
C PRO A 28 5.31 8.70 -4.64
N PRO A 29 5.35 7.36 -4.83
CA PRO A 29 5.33 6.76 -6.15
C PRO A 29 4.09 7.16 -6.96
N SER A 30 4.27 7.45 -8.24
CA SER A 30 3.21 7.90 -9.15
C SER A 30 2.87 6.90 -10.25
N THR A 31 3.53 5.74 -10.28
CA THR A 31 3.43 4.75 -11.36
C THR A 31 2.36 3.68 -11.14
N GLY A 32 1.72 3.65 -9.97
CA GLY A 32 0.88 2.52 -9.54
C GLY A 32 1.69 1.35 -9.00
N THR A 33 2.98 1.57 -8.73
CA THR A 33 3.89 0.61 -8.10
C THR A 33 4.43 1.22 -6.82
N TYR A 34 4.20 0.56 -5.69
CA TYR A 34 4.55 1.05 -4.36
C TYR A 34 5.54 0.10 -3.69
N ARG A 35 6.68 0.59 -3.24
CA ARG A 35 7.69 -0.21 -2.54
C ARG A 35 7.61 0.02 -1.03
N PHE A 36 7.17 -0.98 -0.30
CA PHE A 36 7.12 -0.95 1.16
C PHE A 36 8.33 -1.67 1.76
N ARG A 37 8.78 -1.23 2.93
CA ARG A 37 9.71 -1.99 3.76
C ARG A 37 8.88 -2.81 4.75
N VAL A 38 9.01 -4.12 4.69
CA VAL A 38 8.29 -5.04 5.57
C VAL A 38 9.27 -5.75 6.49
N ARG A 39 8.98 -5.76 7.79
CA ARG A 39 9.71 -6.51 8.81
C ARG A 39 8.80 -7.59 9.37
N ASN A 40 9.27 -8.84 9.45
CA ASN A 40 8.53 -9.93 10.11
C ASN A 40 8.80 -9.95 11.63
N PRO A 41 8.10 -10.78 12.42
CA PRO A 41 8.31 -10.90 13.87
C PRO A 41 9.73 -11.34 14.28
N GLU A 42 10.45 -12.01 13.38
CA GLU A 42 11.83 -12.45 13.57
C GLU A 42 12.86 -11.35 13.22
N ASN A 43 12.40 -10.12 12.93
CA ASN A 43 13.19 -8.96 12.51
C ASN A 43 13.88 -9.09 11.15
N VAL A 44 13.43 -10.02 10.30
CA VAL A 44 13.86 -10.10 8.90
C VAL A 44 13.16 -9.00 8.10
N GLU A 45 13.95 -8.18 7.39
CA GLU A 45 13.45 -7.11 6.54
C GLU A 45 13.50 -7.47 5.05
N ARG A 46 12.45 -7.07 4.31
CA ARG A 46 12.35 -7.18 2.85
C ARG A 46 11.70 -5.93 2.26
N ASP A 47 12.22 -5.49 1.11
CA ASP A 47 11.51 -4.53 0.26
C ASP A 47 10.46 -5.29 -0.54
N ILE A 48 9.18 -5.01 -0.32
CA ILE A 48 8.06 -5.61 -1.04
C ILE A 48 7.46 -4.59 -2.00
N VAL A 49 7.29 -5.00 -3.25
CA VAL A 49 6.66 -4.17 -4.28
C VAL A 49 5.21 -4.58 -4.45
N VAL A 50 4.31 -3.62 -4.27
CA VAL A 50 2.88 -3.77 -4.54
C VAL A 50 2.56 -3.07 -5.86
N GLU A 51 2.06 -3.82 -6.84
CA GLU A 51 1.66 -3.31 -8.16
C GLU A 51 0.15 -3.31 -8.29
N ILE A 52 -0.43 -2.14 -8.59
CA ILE A 52 -1.84 -2.03 -8.92
C ILE A 52 -2.04 -2.38 -10.39
N ALA A 53 -2.89 -3.36 -10.68
CA ALA A 53 -3.21 -3.72 -12.05
C ALA A 53 -3.81 -2.51 -12.80
N LYS A 54 -3.30 -2.24 -14.00
CA LYS A 54 -3.76 -1.12 -14.84
C LYS A 54 -5.28 -1.11 -15.06
N ALA A 55 -5.90 -2.28 -15.16
CA ALA A 55 -7.35 -2.41 -15.32
C ALA A 55 -8.12 -1.83 -14.13
N ILE A 56 -7.63 -2.05 -12.90
CA ILE A 56 -8.23 -1.53 -11.67
C ILE A 56 -8.03 -0.01 -11.57
N ALA A 57 -6.81 0.47 -11.83
CA ALA A 57 -6.53 1.90 -11.86
C ALA A 57 -7.41 2.63 -12.88
N ALA A 58 -7.56 2.08 -14.09
CA ALA A 58 -8.41 2.63 -15.14
C ALA A 58 -9.90 2.64 -14.73
N ARG A 59 -10.39 1.56 -14.10
CA ARG A 59 -11.78 1.49 -13.62
C ARG A 59 -12.08 2.58 -12.60
N VAL A 60 -11.22 2.76 -11.60
CA VAL A 60 -11.39 3.81 -10.58
C VAL A 60 -11.26 5.20 -11.19
N ALA A 61 -10.33 5.41 -12.12
CA ALA A 61 -10.22 6.68 -12.83
C ALA A 61 -11.51 7.02 -13.59
N ILE A 62 -12.15 6.06 -14.26
CA ILE A 62 -13.44 6.27 -14.93
C ILE A 62 -14.53 6.63 -13.91
N GLN A 63 -14.65 5.85 -12.83
CA GLN A 63 -15.67 6.05 -11.79
C GLN A 63 -15.54 7.39 -11.06
N THR A 64 -14.33 7.93 -10.97
CA THR A 64 -14.03 9.18 -10.23
C THR A 64 -13.75 10.36 -11.16
N ALA A 65 -14.04 10.22 -12.46
CA ALA A 65 -13.72 11.23 -13.48
C ALA A 65 -12.24 11.71 -13.44
N GLY A 66 -11.32 10.80 -13.13
CA GLY A 66 -9.88 11.05 -13.09
C GLY A 66 -9.39 11.81 -11.85
N ARG A 67 -10.24 12.06 -10.85
CA ARG A 67 -9.87 12.83 -9.65
C ARG A 67 -8.87 12.10 -8.74
N ILE A 68 -8.89 10.78 -8.72
CA ILE A 68 -7.98 9.98 -7.90
C ILE A 68 -6.71 9.63 -8.69
N LEU A 69 -5.66 10.42 -8.49
CA LEU A 69 -4.35 10.21 -9.12
C LEU A 69 -3.58 9.06 -8.45
N LEU A 70 -2.71 8.36 -9.18
CA LEU A 70 -1.96 7.20 -8.65
C LEU A 70 -1.05 7.53 -7.45
N HIS A 71 -0.55 8.76 -7.32
CA HIS A 71 0.22 9.16 -6.14
C HIS A 71 -0.65 9.60 -4.96
N SER A 72 -1.97 9.51 -5.07
CA SER A 72 -2.89 9.92 -4.01
C SER A 72 -2.79 9.00 -2.80
N PRO A 73 -3.10 9.52 -1.58
CA PRO A 73 -3.18 8.72 -0.38
C PRO A 73 -4.11 7.50 -0.51
N PHE A 74 -5.15 7.60 -1.35
CA PHE A 74 -6.06 6.48 -1.63
C PHE A 74 -5.30 5.24 -2.11
N TRP A 75 -4.50 5.36 -3.19
CA TRP A 75 -3.82 4.20 -3.75
C TRP A 75 -2.67 3.70 -2.88
N ILE A 76 -2.00 4.61 -2.16
CA ILE A 76 -0.97 4.24 -1.19
C ILE A 76 -1.57 3.38 -0.08
N CYS A 77 -2.67 3.83 0.53
CA CYS A 77 -3.36 3.09 1.59
C CYS A 77 -3.99 1.79 1.08
N CYS A 78 -4.51 1.77 -0.15
CA CYS A 78 -5.01 0.54 -0.78
C CYS A 78 -3.89 -0.50 -0.94
N ALA A 79 -2.75 -0.10 -1.52
CA ALA A 79 -1.60 -0.97 -1.69
C ALA A 79 -1.04 -1.49 -0.35
N GLU A 80 -0.97 -0.62 0.67
CA GLU A 80 -0.53 -0.98 2.02
C GLU A 80 -1.50 -1.96 2.69
N ARG A 81 -2.82 -1.77 2.55
CA ARG A 81 -3.83 -2.66 3.13
C ARG A 81 -3.80 -4.04 2.50
N HIS A 82 -3.73 -4.13 1.16
CA HIS A 82 -3.60 -5.44 0.51
C HIS A 82 -2.34 -6.17 0.94
N LEU A 83 -1.23 -5.45 1.15
CA LEU A 83 -0.01 -6.05 1.69
C LEU A 83 -0.17 -6.50 3.14
N ALA A 84 -0.80 -5.68 3.99
CA ALA A 84 -1.11 -6.02 5.38
C ALA A 84 -1.98 -7.28 5.47
N ASN A 85 -3.04 -7.34 4.66
CA ASN A 85 -3.92 -8.51 4.57
C ASN A 85 -3.15 -9.74 4.12
N TYR A 86 -2.32 -9.64 3.07
CA TYR A 86 -1.52 -10.77 2.59
C TYR A 86 -0.60 -11.33 3.69
N VAL A 87 0.20 -10.47 4.34
CA VAL A 87 1.17 -10.96 5.35
C VAL A 87 0.48 -11.43 6.63
N TRP A 88 -0.74 -10.96 6.90
CA TRP A 88 -1.56 -11.47 8.00
C TRP A 88 -2.18 -12.83 7.68
N GLU A 89 -2.71 -13.02 6.47
CA GLU A 89 -3.36 -14.28 6.05
C GLU A 89 -2.35 -15.41 5.75
N ILE A 90 -1.25 -15.09 5.08
CA ILE A 90 -0.25 -16.06 4.62
C ILE A 90 0.86 -16.28 5.64
N ASP A 91 1.06 -15.32 6.56
CA ASP A 91 2.13 -15.32 7.56
C ASP A 91 3.54 -15.42 6.97
N ASP A 92 3.72 -14.93 5.73
CA ASP A 92 5.00 -14.90 5.02
C ASP A 92 5.06 -13.73 4.02
N PHE A 93 6.25 -13.45 3.50
CA PHE A 93 6.45 -12.48 2.44
C PHE A 93 5.90 -12.98 1.10
N PRO A 94 5.41 -12.08 0.22
CA PRO A 94 5.05 -12.46 -1.15
C PRO A 94 6.22 -13.08 -1.92
N ILE A 95 5.91 -14.07 -2.76
CA ILE A 95 6.89 -14.70 -3.65
C ILE A 95 7.51 -13.63 -4.57
N ASN A 96 8.82 -13.72 -4.78
CA ASN A 96 9.61 -12.73 -5.54
C ASN A 96 9.53 -11.30 -4.97
N HIS A 97 9.09 -11.13 -3.72
CA HIS A 97 8.90 -9.84 -3.07
C HIS A 97 7.92 -8.92 -3.82
N LYS A 98 6.93 -9.51 -4.49
CA LYS A 98 5.94 -8.78 -5.29
C LYS A 98 4.53 -9.24 -4.96
N LEU A 99 3.65 -8.27 -4.75
CA LEU A 99 2.21 -8.47 -4.63
C LEU A 99 1.52 -7.70 -5.74
N ARG A 100 0.57 -8.33 -6.43
CA ARG A 100 -0.19 -7.70 -7.50
C ARG A 100 -1.64 -7.57 -7.08
N VAL A 101 -2.15 -6.34 -7.05
CA VAL A 101 -3.54 -6.03 -6.71
C VAL A 101 -4.36 -6.04 -7.98
N GLU A 102 -5.14 -7.11 -8.15
CA GLU A 102 -5.99 -7.31 -9.33
C GLU A 102 -7.47 -7.03 -9.04
N GLN A 103 -7.84 -6.90 -7.77
CA GLN A 103 -9.18 -6.62 -7.30
C GLN A 103 -9.11 -5.65 -6.11
N LEU A 104 -10.18 -4.88 -5.93
CA LEU A 104 -10.33 -3.97 -4.78
C LEU A 104 -11.25 -4.61 -3.76
N ASP A 105 -10.88 -4.52 -2.50
CA ASP A 105 -11.76 -4.97 -1.43
C ASP A 105 -12.93 -3.99 -1.25
N PRO A 106 -14.07 -4.42 -0.67
CA PRO A 106 -15.20 -3.54 -0.42
C PRO A 106 -14.82 -2.26 0.34
N GLU A 107 -13.85 -2.35 1.25
CA GLU A 107 -13.32 -1.22 2.01
C GLU A 107 -12.58 -0.20 1.12
N ASP A 108 -11.89 -0.65 0.08
CA ASP A 108 -11.24 0.24 -0.89
C ASP A 108 -12.28 0.95 -1.75
N VAL A 109 -13.34 0.24 -2.15
CA VAL A 109 -14.43 0.84 -2.93
C VAL A 109 -15.14 1.93 -2.11
N ILE A 110 -15.47 1.65 -0.85
CA ILE A 110 -16.09 2.63 0.06
C ILE A 110 -15.15 3.83 0.26
N SER A 111 -13.87 3.56 0.45
CA SER A 111 -12.85 4.61 0.60
C SER A 111 -12.79 5.51 -0.64
N ALA A 112 -12.75 4.93 -1.84
CA ALA A 112 -12.70 5.68 -3.10
C ALA A 112 -13.88 6.66 -3.25
N VAL A 113 -15.09 6.21 -2.91
CA VAL A 113 -16.32 7.04 -2.97
C VAL A 113 -16.26 8.21 -1.98
N ARG A 114 -15.66 8.02 -0.80
CA ARG A 114 -15.50 9.11 0.18
C ARG A 114 -14.51 10.17 -0.29
N TRP A 115 -13.43 9.75 -0.96
CA TRP A 115 -12.44 10.67 -1.55
C TRP A 115 -12.97 11.45 -2.75
N GLU A 116 -14.03 11.00 -3.42
CA GLU A 116 -14.70 11.76 -4.49
C GLU A 116 -15.34 13.07 -4.00
N LYS A 117 -15.73 13.13 -2.72
CA LYS A 117 -16.48 14.24 -2.11
C LYS A 117 -15.62 15.21 -1.29
N ALA A 118 -14.32 14.95 -1.19
CA ALA A 118 -13.37 15.73 -0.39
C ALA A 118 -12.75 16.88 -1.18
#